data_AF-A0A8S3K422-F1
#
_entry.id   AF-A0A8S3K422-F1
#
_cell.length_a   1.000
_cell.length_b   1.000
_cell.length_c   1.000
_cell.angle_alpha   90.00
_cell.angle_beta   90.00
_cell.angle_gamma   90.00
#
_symmetry.space_group_name_H-M   'P 1'
#
loop_
_entity.id
_entity.type
_entity.pdbx_description
1 polymer ?
#
loop_
_entity_poly.entity_id
_entity_poly.type
_entity_poly.pdbx_seq_one_letter_code
_entity_poly.pdbx_strand_id
1 'polypeptide(L)'
;YANSLSKVPLIGIKKGIIQGLCQIFSNLAIGIVFTAALWYGQYLIKTECGAYSAGILVTIIIACLNTTWCLNQIVPSLEKFADATASGSFIFETMSRKSKIDASAVDEGEKPVSFTGEIKLENVQFTYPARPEQPVRYI
;
A
#
# COMPACT_ATOMS: atom_id res chain seq x y z
N TYR A 1 -29.26 3.10 4.94
CA TYR A 1 -28.50 2.16 5.78
C TYR A 1 -28.91 0.69 5.57
N ALA A 2 -30.18 0.28 5.74
CA ALA A 2 -30.62 -1.10 5.52
C ALA A 2 -30.37 -1.65 4.10
N ASN A 3 -30.60 -0.83 3.06
CA ASN A 3 -30.33 -1.19 1.66
C ASN A 3 -28.84 -1.31 1.31
N SER A 4 -27.96 -0.76 2.14
CA SER A 4 -26.50 -0.85 1.97
C SER A 4 -25.97 -2.16 2.53
N LEU A 5 -26.55 -2.63 3.64
CA LEU A 5 -26.13 -3.85 4.36
C LEU A 5 -26.58 -5.13 3.64
N SER A 6 -27.77 -5.14 3.04
CA SER A 6 -28.30 -6.31 2.32
C SER A 6 -27.52 -6.67 1.05
N LYS A 7 -26.78 -5.70 0.47
CA LYS A 7 -25.93 -5.91 -0.70
C LYS A 7 -24.58 -6.55 -0.36
N VAL A 8 -24.08 -6.35 0.86
CA VAL A 8 -22.79 -6.88 1.34
C VAL A 8 -22.70 -8.41 1.27
N PRO A 9 -23.67 -9.21 1.77
CA PRO A 9 -23.57 -10.67 1.71
C PRO A 9 -23.58 -11.21 0.29
N LEU A 10 -24.37 -10.61 -0.62
CA LEU A 10 -24.45 -11.05 -2.01
C LEU A 10 -23.13 -10.78 -2.77
N ILE A 11 -22.46 -9.67 -2.48
CA ILE A 11 -21.11 -9.36 -2.98
C ILE A 11 -20.10 -10.36 -2.40
N GLY A 12 -20.20 -10.69 -1.11
CA GLY A 12 -19.33 -11.67 -0.46
C GLY A 12 -19.44 -13.07 -1.09
N ILE A 13 -20.66 -13.53 -1.36
CA ILE A 13 -20.90 -14.83 -2.02
C ILE A 13 -20.34 -14.83 -3.44
N LYS A 14 -20.64 -13.80 -4.25
CA LYS A 14 -20.08 -13.70 -5.61
C LYS A 14 -18.56 -13.65 -5.61
N LYS A 15 -17.96 -12.87 -4.70
CA LYS A 15 -16.50 -12.79 -4.54
C LYS A 15 -15.91 -14.13 -4.13
N GLY A 16 -16.55 -14.85 -3.20
CA GLY A 16 -16.10 -16.17 -2.75
C GLY A 16 -16.07 -17.20 -3.87
N ILE A 17 -17.11 -17.23 -4.72
CA ILE A 17 -17.17 -18.14 -5.88
C ILE A 17 -16.05 -17.82 -6.87
N ILE A 18 -15.86 -16.54 -7.20
CA ILE A 18 -14.81 -16.09 -8.13
C ILE A 18 -13.42 -16.45 -7.58
N GLN A 19 -13.17 -16.18 -6.30
CA GLN A 19 -11.91 -16.51 -5.64
C GLN A 19 -11.64 -18.02 -5.64
N GLY A 20 -12.67 -18.83 -5.34
CA GLY A 20 -12.56 -20.29 -5.38
C GLY A 20 -12.22 -20.81 -6.79
N LEU A 21 -12.89 -20.30 -7.82
CA LEU A 21 -12.61 -20.68 -9.21
C LEU A 21 -11.18 -20.31 -9.64
N CYS A 22 -10.73 -19.10 -9.33
CA CYS A 22 -9.35 -18.68 -9.59
C CYS A 22 -8.33 -19.56 -8.88
N GLN A 23 -8.60 -19.95 -7.63
CA GLN A 23 -7.72 -20.82 -6.85
C GLN A 23 -7.61 -22.21 -7.45
N ILE A 24 -8.73 -22.81 -7.88
CA ILE A 24 -8.73 -24.13 -8.51
C ILE A 24 -7.98 -24.08 -9.84
N PHE A 25 -8.25 -23.07 -10.68
CA PHE A 25 -7.56 -22.90 -11.96
C PHE A 25 -6.04 -22.78 -11.80
N SER A 26 -5.60 -21.98 -10.82
CA SER A 26 -4.18 -21.78 -10.52
C SER A 26 -3.50 -23.08 -10.07
N ASN A 27 -4.15 -23.86 -9.21
CA ASN A 27 -3.62 -25.15 -8.77
C ASN A 27 -3.58 -26.19 -9.91
N LEU A 28 -4.58 -26.19 -10.79
CA LEU A 28 -4.59 -27.06 -11.96
C LEU A 28 -3.43 -26.76 -12.90
N ALA A 29 -3.16 -25.48 -13.16
CA ALA A 29 -2.05 -25.05 -14.00
C ALA A 29 -0.69 -25.53 -13.44
N ILE A 30 -0.48 -25.40 -12.12
CA ILE A 30 0.73 -25.90 -11.45
C ILE A 30 0.87 -27.42 -11.64
N GLY A 31 -0.22 -28.18 -11.47
CA GLY A 31 -0.22 -29.63 -11.68
C GLY A 31 0.15 -30.05 -13.10
N ILE A 32 -0.36 -29.32 -14.11
CA ILE A 32 -0.03 -29.57 -15.53
C ILE A 32 1.45 -29.31 -15.79
N VAL A 33 1.99 -28.18 -15.32
CA VAL A 33 3.41 -27.83 -15.47
C VAL A 33 4.31 -28.87 -14.81
N PHE A 34 3.95 -29.32 -13.61
CA PHE A 34 4.72 -30.32 -12.88
C PHE A 34 4.74 -31.68 -13.60
N THR A 35 3.58 -32.08 -14.14
CA THR A 35 3.46 -33.31 -14.94
C THR A 35 4.29 -33.22 -16.22
N ALA A 36 4.24 -32.08 -16.92
CA ALA A 36 5.04 -31.85 -18.11
C ALA A 36 6.55 -31.83 -17.81
N ALA A 37 6.96 -31.23 -16.69
CA ALA A 37 8.36 -31.19 -16.25
C ALA A 37 8.90 -32.59 -15.95
N LEU A 38 8.11 -33.45 -15.30
CA LEU A 38 8.49 -34.84 -15.06
C LEU A 38 8.55 -35.65 -16.35
N TRP A 39 7.58 -35.49 -17.25
CA TRP A 39 7.56 -36.18 -18.54
C TRP A 39 8.79 -35.83 -19.38
N TYR A 40 9.11 -34.54 -19.50
CA TYR A 40 10.29 -34.07 -20.21
C TYR A 40 11.59 -34.48 -19.50
N GLY A 41 11.61 -34.42 -18.16
CA GLY A 41 12.75 -34.87 -17.36
C GLY A 41 13.07 -36.35 -17.56
N GLN A 42 12.05 -37.21 -17.60
CA GLN A 42 12.21 -38.64 -17.91
C GLN A 42 12.73 -38.88 -19.33
N TYR A 43 12.27 -38.09 -20.31
CA TYR A 43 12.79 -38.15 -21.67
C TYR A 43 14.28 -37.76 -21.72
N LEU A 44 14.68 -36.70 -21.00
CA LEU A 44 16.06 -36.22 -20.95
C LEU A 44 17.01 -37.28 -20.38
N ILE A 45 16.63 -37.96 -19.30
CA ILE A 45 17.43 -39.05 -18.70
C ILE A 45 17.62 -40.21 -19.69
N LYS A 46 16.60 -40.52 -20.49
CA LYS A 46 16.66 -41.64 -21.46
C LYS A 46 17.53 -41.31 -22.68
N THR A 47 17.53 -40.06 -23.13
CA THR A 47 18.25 -39.63 -24.34
C THR A 47 19.71 -39.32 -24.05
N GLU A 48 20.00 -38.70 -22.90
CA GLU A 48 21.34 -38.30 -22.46
C GLU A 48 21.88 -39.36 -21.49
N CYS A 49 22.36 -40.49 -22.02
CA CYS A 49 22.95 -41.61 -21.26
C CYS A 49 24.10 -41.15 -20.33
N GLY A 50 23.77 -40.79 -19.09
CA GLY A 50 24.72 -40.58 -18.00
C GLY A 50 25.08 -39.13 -17.65
N ALA A 51 24.63 -38.12 -18.43
CA ALA A 51 24.89 -36.72 -18.11
C ALA A 51 23.93 -36.15 -17.04
N TYR A 52 22.71 -36.69 -16.94
CA TYR A 52 21.69 -36.24 -16.00
C TYR A 52 21.22 -37.38 -15.10
N SER A 53 21.26 -37.16 -13.79
CA SER A 53 20.73 -38.09 -12.79
C SER A 53 19.30 -37.71 -12.36
N ALA A 54 18.48 -38.70 -12.04
CA ALA A 54 17.14 -38.49 -11.49
C ALA A 54 17.16 -37.61 -10.22
N GLY A 55 18.23 -37.70 -9.42
CA GLY A 55 18.39 -36.86 -8.23
C GLY A 55 18.47 -35.37 -8.57
N ILE A 56 19.22 -35.00 -9.62
CA ILE A 56 19.41 -33.60 -10.04
C ILE A 56 18.07 -33.00 -10.49
N LEU A 57 17.27 -33.75 -11.25
CA LEU A 57 15.94 -33.28 -11.66
C LEU A 57 15.01 -33.03 -10.47
N VAL A 58 14.96 -33.96 -9.52
CA VAL A 58 14.12 -33.80 -8.32
C VAL A 58 14.59 -32.61 -7.49
N THR A 59 15.91 -32.41 -7.35
CA THR A 59 16.47 -31.24 -6.66
C THR A 59 16.06 -29.92 -7.33
N ILE A 60 16.17 -29.82 -8.66
CA ILE A 60 15.79 -28.61 -9.40
C ILE A 60 14.29 -28.33 -9.21
N ILE A 61 13.44 -29.35 -9.33
CA ILE A 61 12.00 -29.23 -9.17
C ILE A 61 11.63 -28.72 -7.76
N ILE A 62 12.23 -29.29 -6.71
CA ILE A 62 11.99 -28.88 -5.32
C ILE A 62 12.54 -27.46 -5.08
N ALA A 63 13.69 -27.10 -5.65
CA ALA A 63 14.25 -25.76 -5.54
C ALA A 63 13.36 -24.70 -6.20
N CYS A 64 12.82 -24.98 -7.39
CA CYS A 64 11.88 -24.09 -8.08
C CYS A 64 10.57 -23.92 -7.29
N LEU A 65 10.05 -24.99 -6.69
CA LEU A 65 8.84 -24.94 -5.86
C LEU A 65 9.05 -24.04 -4.63
N ASN A 66 10.16 -24.22 -3.92
CA ASN A 66 10.51 -23.38 -2.76
C ASN A 66 10.72 -21.92 -3.17
N THR A 67 11.38 -21.66 -4.29
CA THR A 67 11.60 -20.30 -4.81
C THR A 67 10.27 -19.61 -5.09
N THR A 68 9.32 -20.32 -5.69
CA THR A 68 7.98 -19.80 -5.99
C THR A 68 7.21 -19.49 -4.70
N TRP A 69 7.33 -20.34 -3.68
CA TRP A 69 6.74 -20.09 -2.36
C TRP A 69 7.31 -18.84 -1.68
N CYS A 70 8.63 -18.68 -1.67
CA CYS A 70 9.27 -17.49 -1.15
C CYS A 70 8.81 -16.23 -1.89
N LEU A 71 8.76 -16.27 -3.22
CA LEU A 71 8.31 -15.13 -4.03
C LEU A 71 6.85 -14.75 -3.73
N ASN A 72 5.95 -15.73 -3.58
CA ASN A 72 4.57 -15.47 -3.21
C ASN A 72 4.44 -14.75 -1.85
N GLN A 73 5.32 -15.04 -0.90
CA GLN A 73 5.32 -14.34 0.39
C GLN A 73 5.88 -12.92 0.34
N ILE A 74 6.71 -12.59 -0.65
CA ILE A 74 7.29 -11.25 -0.81
C ILE A 74 6.26 -10.25 -1.33
N VAL A 75 5.34 -10.68 -2.21
CA VAL A 75 4.30 -9.81 -2.82
C VAL A 75 3.55 -8.93 -1.81
N PRO A 76 2.91 -9.46 -0.74
CA PRO A 76 2.17 -8.62 0.20
C PRO A 76 3.08 -7.66 1.00
N SER A 77 4.34 -8.02 1.20
CA SER A 77 5.32 -7.16 1.87
C SER A 77 5.66 -5.95 1.01
N LEU A 78 5.74 -6.13 -0.31
CA LEU A 78 5.98 -5.05 -1.26
C LEU A 78 4.80 -4.07 -1.32
N GLU A 79 3.57 -4.58 -1.33
CA GLU A 79 2.36 -3.74 -1.28
C GLU A 79 2.31 -2.88 -0.01
N LYS A 80 2.57 -3.50 1.15
CA LYS A 80 2.64 -2.75 2.42
C LYS A 80 3.72 -1.69 2.43
N PHE A 81 4.87 -1.97 1.80
CA PHE A 81 5.94 -0.99 1.69
C PHE A 81 5.54 0.20 0.80
N ALA A 82 4.82 -0.05 -0.29
CA ALA A 82 4.27 1.00 -1.14
C ALA A 82 3.26 1.87 -0.37
N ASP A 83 2.34 1.25 0.37
CA ASP A 83 1.35 1.95 1.20
C ASP A 83 2.01 2.79 2.31
N ALA A 84 3.05 2.25 2.95
CA ALA A 84 3.82 2.97 3.96
C ALA A 84 4.54 4.18 3.37
N THR A 85 5.11 4.05 2.17
CA THR A 85 5.77 5.15 1.46
C THR A 85 4.78 6.24 1.07
N ALA A 86 3.60 5.86 0.58
CA ALA A 86 2.52 6.79 0.23
C ALA A 86 1.96 7.51 1.47
N SER A 87 1.87 6.84 2.61
CA SER A 87 1.43 7.47 3.86
C SER A 87 2.51 8.36 4.46
N GLY A 88 3.77 7.94 4.36
CA GLY A 88 4.94 8.69 4.80
C GLY A 88 5.10 10.00 4.05
N SER A 89 4.88 10.02 2.72
CA SER A 89 5.03 11.23 1.92
C SER A 89 4.12 12.37 2.40
N PHE A 90 2.87 12.08 2.77
CA PHE A 90 1.94 13.06 3.34
C PHE A 90 2.44 13.63 4.68
N ILE A 91 3.00 12.79 5.54
CA ILE A 91 3.55 13.21 6.83
C ILE A 91 4.77 14.11 6.61
N PHE A 92 5.69 13.70 5.73
CA PHE A 92 6.88 14.50 5.40
C PHE A 92 6.51 15.83 4.73
N GLU A 93 5.52 15.83 3.85
CA GLU A 93 4.99 17.05 3.23
C GLU A 93 4.44 18.00 4.30
N THR A 94 3.63 17.50 5.22
CA THR A 94 3.06 18.30 6.31
C THR A 94 4.14 18.86 7.24
N MET A 95 5.17 18.07 7.56
CA MET A 95 6.28 18.48 8.41
C MET A 95 7.17 19.54 7.73
N SER A 96 7.38 19.42 6.41
CA SER A 96 8.19 20.36 5.64
C SER A 96 7.49 21.70 5.33
N ARG A 97 6.17 21.77 5.55
CA ARG A 97 5.38 22.98 5.31
C ARG A 97 5.83 24.11 6.25
N LYS A 98 6.37 25.18 5.68
CA LYS A 98 6.61 26.44 6.41
C LYS A 98 5.30 27.13 6.73
N SER A 99 5.03 27.37 8.02
CA SER A 99 3.88 28.19 8.45
C SER A 99 4.15 29.67 8.17
N LYS A 100 3.13 30.43 7.77
CA LYS A 100 3.21 31.89 7.63
C LYS A 100 3.28 32.62 8.97
N ILE A 101 2.74 31.99 10.02
CA ILE A 101 2.80 32.47 11.40
C ILE A 101 3.50 31.36 12.17
N ASP A 102 4.78 31.54 12.48
CA ASP A 102 5.58 30.56 13.20
C ASP A 102 5.63 30.91 14.70
N ALA A 103 4.92 30.14 15.51
CA ALA A 103 4.94 30.32 16.96
C ALA A 103 6.24 29.81 17.62
N SER A 104 7.07 29.07 16.88
CA SER A 104 8.33 28.51 17.38
C SER A 104 9.52 29.45 17.15
N ALA A 105 9.34 30.51 16.36
CA ALA A 105 10.35 31.52 16.11
C ALA A 105 10.47 32.46 17.32
N VAL A 106 11.13 31.98 18.38
CA VAL A 106 11.26 32.69 19.68
C VAL A 106 12.04 34.01 19.54
N ASP A 107 12.85 34.15 18.50
CA ASP A 107 13.67 35.34 18.23
C ASP A 107 13.11 36.25 17.12
N GLU A 108 11.94 35.90 16.55
CA GLU A 108 11.30 36.69 15.50
C GLU A 108 10.09 37.44 16.09
N GLY A 109 10.30 38.73 16.40
CA GLY A 109 9.28 39.61 16.96
C GLY A 109 9.79 40.42 18.16
N GLU A 110 9.06 41.48 18.52
CA GLU A 110 9.40 42.31 19.68
C GLU A 110 8.83 41.73 20.97
N LYS A 111 9.68 41.63 22.01
CA LYS A 111 9.27 41.29 23.38
C LYS A 111 9.28 42.57 24.24
N PRO A 112 8.14 43.27 24.38
CA PRO A 112 8.11 44.51 25.16
C PRO A 112 8.36 44.26 26.65
N VAL A 113 9.20 45.10 27.27
CA VAL A 113 9.61 45.00 28.70
C VAL A 113 8.49 45.44 29.64
N SER A 114 7.62 46.35 29.21
CA SER A 114 6.37 46.70 29.90
C SER A 114 5.26 46.93 28.89
N PHE A 115 4.05 46.45 29.20
CA PHE A 115 2.87 46.54 28.32
C PHE A 115 1.72 47.26 29.04
N THR A 116 1.20 48.33 28.42
CA THR A 116 0.15 49.19 29.01
C THR A 116 -1.27 48.70 28.71
N GLY A 117 -1.46 47.67 27.87
CA GLY A 117 -2.77 47.04 27.69
C GLY A 117 -3.73 47.70 26.71
N GLU A 118 -3.33 48.75 25.99
CA GLU A 118 -4.22 49.43 25.05
C GLU A 118 -4.33 48.66 23.72
N ILE A 119 -5.52 48.12 23.43
CA ILE A 119 -5.79 47.37 22.20
C ILE A 119 -6.73 48.20 21.33
N LYS A 120 -6.30 48.51 20.11
CA LYS A 120 -7.11 49.22 19.10
C LYS A 120 -7.29 48.34 17.87
N LEU A 121 -8.53 48.22 17.41
CA LEU A 121 -8.89 47.54 16.18
C LEU A 121 -9.25 48.64 15.16
N GLU A 122 -8.59 48.66 14.01
CA GLU A 122 -8.83 49.67 12.98
C GLU A 122 -9.19 48.99 11.65
N ASN A 123 -10.46 49.06 11.25
CA ASN A 123 -10.96 48.64 9.93
C ASN A 123 -10.52 47.23 9.51
N VAL A 124 -10.72 46.25 10.39
CA VAL A 124 -10.27 44.86 10.18
C VAL A 124 -11.34 44.05 9.46
N GLN A 125 -11.00 43.53 8.27
CA GLN A 125 -11.83 42.53 7.57
C GLN A 125 -11.19 41.16 7.67
N PHE A 126 -11.96 40.17 8.12
CA PHE A 126 -11.46 38.82 8.32
C PHE A 126 -12.41 37.77 7.73
N THR A 127 -11.83 36.75 7.11
CA THR A 127 -12.58 35.63 6.54
C THR A 127 -11.91 34.33 6.95
N TYR A 128 -12.68 33.40 7.51
CA TYR A 128 -12.16 32.09 7.88
C TYR A 128 -11.80 31.27 6.63
N PRO A 129 -10.59 30.67 6.55
CA PRO A 129 -10.18 29.87 5.38
C PRO A 129 -11.11 28.69 5.08
N ALA A 130 -11.75 28.12 6.10
CA ALA A 130 -12.69 27.01 5.96
C ALA A 130 -14.06 27.43 5.36
N ARG A 131 -14.37 28.73 5.33
CA ARG A 131 -15.62 29.30 4.81
C ARG A 131 -15.34 30.62 4.07
N PRO A 132 -14.73 30.54 2.88
CA PRO A 132 -14.36 31.75 2.12
C PRO A 132 -15.59 32.58 1.69
N GLU A 133 -16.75 31.94 1.55
CA GLU A 133 -18.02 32.55 1.12
C GLU A 133 -18.69 33.45 2.18
N GLN A 134 -18.27 33.38 3.44
CA GLN A 134 -18.84 34.17 4.54
C GLN A 134 -17.78 35.09 5.16
N PRO A 135 -17.54 36.28 4.59
CA PRO A 135 -16.66 37.28 5.18
C PRO A 135 -17.30 37.83 6.45
N VAL A 136 -16.53 37.87 7.54
CA VAL A 136 -16.95 38.47 8.81
C VAL A 136 -16.39 39.87 8.87
N ARG A 137 -17.24 40.86 8.60
CA ARG A 137 -16.87 42.27 8.63
C ARG A 137 -17.08 42.81 10.05
N TYR A 138 -16.00 43.14 10.76
CA TYR A 138 -16.07 43.90 12.00
C TYR A 138 -15.55 45.32 11.78
N ILE A 139 -15.97 46.21 12.67
CA ILE A 139 -16.01 47.68 12.60
C ILE A 139 -14.62 48.29 12.35
#